data_AF-A0A1I8PCG8-F1
#
_entry.id   AF-A0A1I8PCG8-F1
#
_cell.length_a   1.000
_cell.length_b   1.000
_cell.length_c   1.000
_cell.angle_alpha   90.00
_cell.angle_beta   90.00
_cell.angle_gamma   90.00
#
_symmetry.space_group_name_H-M   'P 1'
#
loop_
_entity.id
_entity.type
_entity.pdbx_description
1 polymer ?
#
loop_
_entity_poly.entity_id
_entity_poly.type
_entity_poly.pdbx_seq_one_letter_code
_entity_poly.pdbx_strand_id
1 'polypeptide(L)'
;MHFFSIFLFFTLALMLGQVKANGNCQRICTREYDPVCGILRGPGPRIVRCTFGNPCAFEVHNCLAGRKWGHVPRACPRDSLNCRDIIRS
;
A
#
# COMPACT_ATOMS: atom_id res chain seq x y z
N MET A 1 38.29 -13.34 -19.61
CA MET A 1 37.13 -12.94 -20.47
C MET A 1 35.82 -13.60 -20.06
N HIS A 2 35.79 -14.84 -19.54
CA HIS A 2 34.56 -15.48 -19.05
C HIS A 2 33.99 -14.90 -17.74
N PHE A 3 34.84 -14.50 -16.79
CA PHE A 3 34.40 -13.94 -15.50
C PHE A 3 33.57 -12.66 -15.63
N PHE A 4 33.96 -11.76 -16.55
CA PHE A 4 33.20 -10.53 -16.83
C PHE A 4 31.81 -10.83 -17.40
N SER A 5 31.73 -11.85 -18.26
CA SER A 5 30.46 -12.28 -18.84
C SER A 5 29.52 -12.87 -17.79
N ILE A 6 30.03 -13.73 -16.89
CA ILE A 6 29.27 -14.32 -15.79
C ILE A 6 28.74 -13.22 -14.85
N PHE A 7 29.57 -12.23 -14.53
CA PHE A 7 29.17 -11.12 -13.66
C PHE A 7 28.05 -10.27 -14.30
N LEU A 8 28.11 -10.03 -15.61
CA LEU A 8 27.08 -9.31 -16.36
C LEU A 8 25.75 -10.07 -16.39
N PHE A 9 25.78 -11.40 -16.55
CA PHE A 9 24.57 -12.21 -16.51
C PHE A 9 23.94 -12.26 -15.11
N PHE A 10 24.78 -12.32 -14.07
CA PHE A 10 24.30 -12.35 -12.69
C PHE A 10 23.65 -11.03 -12.27
N THR A 11 24.21 -9.90 -12.69
CA THR A 11 23.61 -8.58 -12.45
C THR A 11 22.32 -8.40 -13.24
N LEU A 12 22.28 -8.80 -14.52
CA LEU A 12 21.06 -8.73 -15.33
C LEU A 12 19.93 -9.58 -14.73
N ALA A 13 20.23 -10.77 -14.22
CA ALA A 13 19.26 -11.64 -13.56
C ALA A 13 18.70 -11.02 -12.26
N LEU A 14 19.54 -10.37 -11.46
CA LEU A 14 19.12 -9.66 -10.24
C LEU A 14 18.20 -8.47 -10.55
N MET A 15 18.43 -7.76 -11.65
CA MET A 15 17.60 -6.62 -12.07
C MET A 15 16.23 -7.06 -12.61
N LEU A 16 16.12 -8.25 -13.21
CA LEU A 16 14.87 -8.79 -13.75
C LEU A 16 13.98 -9.48 -12.70
N GLY A 17 14.54 -9.91 -11.56
CA GLY A 17 13.82 -10.64 -10.51
C GLY A 17 12.85 -9.81 -9.65
N GLN A 18 12.71 -8.51 -9.89
CA GLN A 18 11.89 -7.60 -9.08
C GLN A 18 10.63 -7.09 -9.80
N VAL A 19 10.11 -7.81 -10.80
CA VAL A 19 8.82 -7.45 -11.43
C VAL A 19 7.67 -7.97 -10.56
N LYS A 20 7.25 -7.15 -9.58
CA LYS A 20 6.04 -7.40 -8.80
C LYS A 20 4.83 -7.10 -9.69
N ALA A 21 4.28 -8.14 -10.32
CA ALA A 21 3.02 -8.03 -11.05
C ALA A 21 1.91 -7.64 -10.05
N ASN A 22 1.47 -6.39 -10.09
CA ASN A 22 0.35 -5.94 -9.28
C ASN A 22 -0.92 -6.50 -9.93
N GLY A 23 -1.43 -7.62 -9.38
CA GLY A 23 -2.74 -8.15 -9.73
C GLY A 23 -3.78 -7.04 -9.58
N ASN A 24 -4.73 -6.99 -10.52
CA ASN A 24 -5.67 -5.89 -10.72
C ASN A 24 -6.29 -5.38 -9.40
N CYS A 25 -5.79 -4.25 -8.88
CA CYS A 25 -6.24 -3.65 -7.60
C CYS A 25 -7.62 -3.01 -7.67
N GLN A 26 -8.14 -2.79 -8.89
CA GLN A 26 -9.43 -2.14 -9.10
C GLN A 26 -10.56 -3.11 -8.80
N ARG A 27 -11.29 -2.84 -7.71
CA ARG A 27 -12.52 -3.55 -7.33
C ARG A 27 -13.64 -2.54 -7.12
N ILE A 28 -14.85 -2.90 -7.57
CA ILE A 28 -16.05 -2.13 -7.27
C ILE A 28 -16.46 -2.46 -5.83
N CYS A 29 -16.54 -1.43 -4.98
CA CYS A 29 -17.00 -1.54 -3.60
C CYS A 29 -18.40 -0.94 -3.44
N THR A 30 -19.21 -1.54 -2.58
CA THR A 30 -20.46 -0.94 -2.12
C THR A 30 -20.17 0.31 -1.27
N ARG A 31 -21.17 1.17 -1.09
CA ARG A 31 -21.09 2.36 -0.22
C ARG A 31 -21.65 2.11 1.19
N GLU A 32 -21.77 0.85 1.58
CA GLU A 32 -22.11 0.48 2.95
C GLU A 32 -21.04 1.00 3.91
N TYR A 33 -21.47 1.48 5.07
CA TYR A 33 -20.58 2.05 6.07
C TYR A 33 -20.23 1.01 7.14
N ASP A 34 -19.00 0.53 7.09
CA ASP A 34 -18.39 -0.43 8.02
C ASP A 34 -16.94 0.02 8.33
N PRO A 35 -16.76 1.02 9.20
CA PRO A 35 -15.55 1.82 9.21
C PRO A 35 -14.30 1.05 9.65
N VAL A 36 -13.20 1.28 8.94
CA VAL A 36 -11.89 0.68 9.22
C VAL A 36 -10.85 1.76 9.46
N CYS A 37 -10.07 1.64 10.53
CA CYS A 37 -8.99 2.57 10.85
C CYS A 37 -7.70 2.05 10.25
N GLY A 38 -7.29 2.62 9.11
CA GLY A 38 -6.02 2.34 8.47
C GLY A 38 -4.88 3.08 9.16
N ILE A 39 -3.75 2.40 9.32
CA ILE A 39 -2.55 2.89 10.02
C ILE A 39 -1.36 2.74 9.08
N LEU A 40 -0.78 3.86 8.65
CA LEU A 40 0.45 3.88 7.87
C LEU A 40 1.60 4.39 8.73
N ARG A 41 2.66 3.57 8.81
CA ARG A 41 3.93 3.96 9.44
C ARG A 41 4.83 4.55 8.36
N GLY A 42 5.11 5.84 8.45
CA GLY A 42 6.06 6.52 7.60
C GLY A 42 7.49 6.39 8.13
N PRO A 43 8.48 7.02 7.46
CA PRO A 43 9.82 7.13 8.00
C PRO A 43 9.82 7.93 9.32
N GLY A 44 10.55 7.44 10.32
CA GLY A 44 10.66 8.05 11.64
C GLY A 44 9.39 7.87 12.50
N PRO A 45 9.07 8.82 13.41
CA PRO A 45 7.94 8.70 14.34
C PRO A 45 6.57 9.02 13.70
N ARG A 46 6.50 9.21 12.37
CA ARG A 46 5.26 9.62 11.70
C ARG A 46 4.30 8.44 11.55
N ILE A 47 3.15 8.54 12.23
CA ILE A 47 2.04 7.59 12.10
C ILE A 47 0.85 8.34 11.53
N VAL A 48 0.39 7.92 10.36
CA VAL A 48 -0.85 8.41 9.76
C VAL A 48 -1.97 7.42 10.09
N ARG A 49 -3.10 7.93 10.57
CA ARG A 49 -4.30 7.15 10.86
C ARG A 49 -5.47 7.76 10.11
N CYS A 50 -6.13 6.98 9.26
CA CYS A 50 -7.26 7.45 8.50
C CYS A 50 -8.41 6.45 8.56
N THR A 51 -9.63 6.96 8.75
CA THR A 51 -10.85 6.17 8.71
C THR A 51 -11.29 5.95 7.25
N PHE A 52 -11.48 4.70 6.88
CA PHE A 52 -12.05 4.26 5.61
C PHE A 52 -13.51 3.89 5.82
N GLY A 53 -14.35 4.14 4.81
CA GLY A 53 -15.79 3.91 4.92
C GLY A 53 -16.19 2.44 5.01
N ASN A 54 -15.39 1.54 4.43
CA ASN A 54 -15.56 0.09 4.53
C ASN A 54 -14.26 -0.67 4.27
N PRO A 55 -14.19 -1.98 4.61
CA PRO A 55 -13.01 -2.80 4.37
C PRO A 55 -12.61 -2.88 2.90
N CYS A 56 -13.59 -2.95 1.99
CA CYS A 56 -13.33 -3.02 0.55
C CYS A 56 -12.58 -1.77 0.04
N ALA A 57 -13.03 -0.57 0.44
CA ALA A 57 -12.37 0.68 0.07
C ALA A 57 -10.95 0.77 0.64
N PHE A 58 -10.73 0.25 1.86
CA PHE A 58 -9.40 0.15 2.45
C PHE A 58 -8.48 -0.79 1.65
N GLU A 59 -8.95 -1.99 1.29
CA GLU A 59 -8.17 -2.97 0.52
C GLU A 59 -7.76 -2.44 -0.85
N VAL A 60 -8.68 -1.82 -1.57
CA VAL A 60 -8.41 -1.19 -2.87
C VAL A 60 -7.35 -0.11 -2.72
N HIS A 61 -7.49 0.78 -1.74
CA HIS A 61 -6.48 1.82 -1.49
C HIS A 61 -5.12 1.22 -1.12
N ASN A 62 -5.09 0.23 -0.23
CA ASN A 62 -3.85 -0.43 0.20
C ASN A 62 -3.12 -1.09 -0.99
N CYS A 63 -3.89 -1.70 -1.90
CA CYS A 63 -3.36 -2.31 -3.12
C CYS A 63 -2.82 -1.25 -4.10
N LEU A 64 -3.59 -0.19 -4.36
CA LEU A 64 -3.21 0.89 -5.29
C LEU A 64 -2.01 1.71 -4.79
N ALA A 65 -1.99 2.05 -3.49
CA ALA A 65 -0.94 2.86 -2.91
C ALA A 65 0.41 2.12 -2.82
N GLY A 66 0.41 0.77 -2.88
CA GLY A 66 1.62 -0.04 -2.76
C GLY A 66 2.35 0.10 -1.41
N ARG A 67 1.72 0.74 -0.43
CA ARG A 67 2.24 0.96 0.93
C ARG A 67 1.71 -0.12 1.86
N LYS A 68 2.48 -0.51 2.89
CA LYS A 68 2.02 -1.49 3.89
C LYS A 68 1.18 -0.80 4.97
N TRP A 69 -0.12 -0.64 4.72
CA TRP A 69 -1.05 -0.18 5.75
C TRP A 69 -1.43 -1.33 6.69
N GLY A 70 -1.39 -1.08 7.99
CA GLY A 70 -2.11 -1.89 8.97
C GLY A 70 -3.55 -1.41 9.11
N HIS A 71 -4.43 -2.19 9.74
CA HIS A 71 -5.80 -1.73 10.03
C HIS A 71 -6.39 -2.37 11.29
N VAL A 72 -7.45 -1.75 11.80
CA VAL A 72 -8.34 -2.32 12.83
C VAL A 72 -9.80 -2.11 12.40
N PRO A 73 -10.71 -3.07 12.68
CA PRO A 73 -12.11 -3.06 12.20
C PRO A 73 -12.98 -2.13 13.07
N ARG A 74 -12.65 -0.85 13.05
CA ARG A 74 -13.37 0.24 13.71
C ARG A 74 -12.88 1.57 13.16
N ALA A 75 -13.65 2.63 13.32
CA ALA A 75 -13.17 3.98 13.05
C ALA A 75 -11.94 4.36 13.91
N CYS A 76 -11.12 5.28 13.41
CA CYS A 76 -10.02 5.82 14.20
C CYS A 76 -10.59 6.73 15.31
N PRO A 77 -10.00 6.77 16.52
CA PRO A 77 -10.43 7.71 17.56
C PRO A 77 -10.17 9.16 17.15
N ARG A 78 -9.12 9.37 16.35
CA ARG A 78 -8.77 10.63 15.73
C ARG A 78 -8.08 10.34 14.40
N ASP A 79 -8.57 10.97 13.34
CA ASP A 79 -7.93 10.96 12.04
C ASP A 79 -6.74 11.92 12.02
N SER A 80 -5.71 11.57 11.26
CA SER A 80 -4.61 12.47 10.95
C SER A 80 -5.10 13.64 10.08
N LEU A 81 -4.42 14.78 10.20
CA LEU A 81 -4.65 15.90 9.29
C LEU A 81 -4.44 15.43 7.83
N ASN A 82 -5.30 15.90 6.93
CA ASN A 82 -5.23 15.64 5.49
C ASN A 82 -5.47 14.17 5.06
N CYS A 83 -6.23 13.38 5.84
CA CYS A 83 -6.61 12.03 5.40
C CYS A 83 -7.34 11.99 4.05
N ARG A 84 -8.11 13.03 3.71
CA ARG A 84 -8.75 13.14 2.38
C ARG A 84 -7.74 13.18 1.24
N ASP A 85 -6.62 13.86 1.43
CA ASP A 85 -5.57 13.98 0.42
C ASP A 85 -4.76 12.69 0.36
N ILE A 86 -4.51 12.05 1.51
CA ILE A 86 -3.74 10.80 1.62
C ILE A 86 -4.50 9.59 1.04
N ILE A 87 -5.82 9.52 1.24
CA ILE A 87 -6.64 8.42 0.71
C ILE A 87 -6.84 8.57 -0.80
N ARG A 88 -6.84 9.80 -1.32
CA ARG A 88 -7.03 10.09 -2.75
C ARG A 88 -5.73 10.05 -3.56
N SER A 89 -4.56 10.22 -2.93
CA SER A 89 -3.23 10.14 -3.56
C SER A 89 -2.83 8.71 -3.90
#